data_AF-A0AAW1YMN1-F1
#
_entry.id   AF-A0AAW1YMN1-F1
#
_cell.length_a   1.000
_cell.length_b   1.000
_cell.length_c   1.000
_cell.angle_alpha   90.00
_cell.angle_beta   90.00
_cell.angle_gamma   90.00
#
_symmetry.space_group_name_H-M   'P 1'
#
loop_
_entity.id
_entity.type
_entity.pdbx_description
1 polymer ?
#
loop_
_entity_poly.entity_id
_entity_poly.type
_entity_poly.pdbx_seq_one_letter_code
_entity_poly.pdbx_strand_id
1 'polypeptide(L)'
;MAVAASSLSLLPSTLSPKLFNSSSSFLLCAAQFQPKARIPLFRMQSAAVLAPSAAVGVGEDLPHDYGEVFPQPDPSERRRAGVVLHPTSFRGPHGIGDLGEEAFRFIDWLHDAGCSLWQVLPLVPPGRKANEEGSPYSGQDANCGNTLLISLDELVKDGLLTKEELPKPDPLITKAAERLITSEGELKSQLEDFRRDPDISSWLEDAAYFAAIDSSLDAFSWYEWPEPLKDRHLAALQDIYHSKEHFIKVFIAEQFLFQRQWQRVRKYAQMKGISIMGDMPIYVGYHSADVWANRKHFCW
;
A
#
# COMPACT_ATOMS: atom_id res chain seq x y z
N MET A 1 -57.87 -2.97 -52.07
CA MET A 1 -58.20 -3.93 -53.15
C MET A 1 -56.90 -4.59 -53.58
N ALA A 2 -56.68 -5.83 -53.13
CA ALA A 2 -56.66 -7.05 -53.97
C ALA A 2 -55.34 -7.19 -54.77
N VAL A 3 -54.43 -8.05 -54.31
CA VAL A 3 -54.09 -9.40 -54.84
C VAL A 3 -53.10 -9.27 -56.03
N ALA A 4 -51.91 -9.86 -56.06
CA ALA A 4 -51.66 -11.30 -56.07
C ALA A 4 -50.20 -11.66 -55.74
N ALA A 5 -50.05 -12.84 -55.13
CA ALA A 5 -48.82 -13.60 -55.04
C ALA A 5 -48.55 -14.37 -56.34
N SER A 6 -47.28 -14.63 -56.65
CA SER A 6 -46.84 -15.78 -57.45
C SER A 6 -45.46 -16.25 -57.00
N SER A 7 -45.44 -17.45 -56.46
CA SER A 7 -44.31 -18.29 -56.08
C SER A 7 -43.75 -19.05 -57.29
N LEU A 8 -42.42 -19.28 -57.37
CA LEU A 8 -41.81 -20.46 -57.99
C LEU A 8 -40.36 -20.69 -57.50
N SER A 9 -40.16 -21.87 -56.90
CA SER A 9 -38.98 -22.73 -56.65
C SER A 9 -37.98 -22.88 -57.82
N LEU A 10 -36.71 -23.34 -57.76
CA LEU A 10 -35.80 -24.00 -56.78
C LEU A 10 -34.33 -24.00 -57.36
N LEU A 11 -33.32 -23.80 -56.49
CA LEU A 11 -31.94 -24.38 -56.45
C LEU A 11 -30.89 -24.13 -57.59
N PRO A 12 -29.58 -24.47 -57.40
CA PRO A 12 -28.59 -23.69 -56.65
C PRO A 12 -27.30 -23.43 -57.46
N SER A 13 -26.70 -22.24 -57.37
CA SER A 13 -25.40 -21.98 -58.00
C SER A 13 -24.36 -21.55 -56.96
N THR A 14 -23.45 -22.49 -56.69
CA THR A 14 -22.16 -22.31 -56.04
C THR A 14 -21.36 -21.20 -56.70
N LEU A 15 -20.83 -20.25 -55.92
CA LEU A 15 -19.61 -19.50 -56.25
C LEU A 15 -19.13 -18.75 -54.99
N SER A 16 -18.09 -19.30 -54.36
CA SER A 16 -17.30 -18.67 -53.30
C SER A 16 -16.45 -17.52 -53.86
N PRO A 17 -16.18 -16.48 -53.05
CA PRO A 17 -14.91 -15.78 -53.16
C PRO A 17 -14.17 -15.72 -51.82
N LYS A 18 -13.06 -16.46 -51.80
CA LYS A 18 -11.72 -16.09 -51.29
C LYS A 18 -11.65 -15.04 -50.18
N LEU A 19 -11.50 -15.52 -48.95
CA LEU A 19 -10.90 -14.78 -47.84
C LEU A 19 -9.40 -14.60 -48.11
N PHE A 20 -8.97 -13.34 -48.21
CA PHE A 20 -7.57 -12.97 -48.15
C PHE A 20 -7.10 -13.02 -46.69
N ASN A 21 -6.08 -13.83 -46.47
CA ASN A 21 -5.41 -14.05 -45.20
C ASN A 21 -4.33 -12.97 -45.05
N SER A 22 -4.43 -12.13 -44.03
CA SER A 22 -3.35 -11.26 -43.57
C SER A 22 -3.24 -11.39 -42.06
N SER A 23 -2.13 -12.00 -41.66
CA SER A 23 -1.80 -12.45 -40.33
C SER A 23 -1.56 -11.27 -39.38
N SER A 24 -2.38 -11.17 -38.34
CA SER A 24 -1.98 -10.51 -37.08
C SER A 24 -2.36 -11.44 -35.94
N SER A 25 -1.33 -12.12 -35.43
CA SER A 25 -1.41 -13.09 -34.35
C SER A 25 -1.72 -12.38 -33.03
N PHE A 26 -3.00 -12.14 -32.74
CA PHE A 26 -3.42 -11.83 -31.37
C PHE A 26 -3.63 -13.14 -30.62
N LEU A 27 -2.67 -13.45 -29.75
CA LEU A 27 -2.76 -14.55 -28.78
C LEU A 27 -3.90 -14.27 -27.81
N LEU A 28 -5.07 -14.84 -28.09
CA LEU A 28 -6.14 -15.07 -27.12
C LEU A 28 -5.65 -16.11 -26.12
N CYS A 29 -5.06 -15.66 -25.01
CA CYS A 29 -4.74 -16.53 -23.89
C CYS A 29 -6.02 -16.75 -23.07
N ALA A 30 -6.74 -17.83 -23.36
CA ALA A 30 -7.76 -18.37 -22.48
C ALA A 30 -7.05 -18.96 -21.24
N ALA A 31 -6.93 -18.16 -20.17
CA ALA A 31 -6.38 -18.62 -18.91
C ALA A 31 -7.37 -19.60 -18.25
N GLN A 32 -7.13 -20.89 -18.47
CA GLN A 32 -7.72 -21.96 -17.68
C GLN A 32 -7.24 -21.80 -16.23
N PHE A 33 -8.20 -21.54 -15.34
CA PHE A 33 -7.98 -21.47 -13.91
C PHE A 33 -7.57 -22.85 -13.40
N GLN A 34 -6.27 -23.04 -13.16
CA GLN A 34 -5.69 -24.17 -12.44
C GLN A 34 -5.20 -23.64 -11.10
N PRO A 35 -5.63 -24.17 -9.95
CA PRO A 35 -5.14 -23.72 -8.65
C PRO A 35 -3.71 -24.26 -8.49
N LYS A 36 -2.71 -23.46 -8.87
CA LYS A 36 -1.31 -23.69 -8.51
C LYS A 36 -0.90 -22.68 -7.44
N ALA A 37 -1.48 -22.81 -6.26
CA ALA A 37 -0.86 -22.29 -5.05
C ALA A 37 0.03 -23.39 -4.45
N ARG A 38 1.27 -23.51 -4.95
CA ARG A 38 2.35 -24.03 -4.12
C ARG A 38 2.70 -22.90 -3.16
N ILE A 39 2.08 -22.95 -1.99
CA ILE A 39 2.53 -22.21 -0.82
C ILE A 39 4.01 -22.57 -0.63
N PRO A 40 4.96 -21.62 -0.60
CA PRO A 40 6.24 -21.92 0.01
C PRO A 40 5.88 -22.06 1.49
N LEU A 41 5.70 -23.30 1.93
CA LEU A 41 5.70 -23.59 3.34
C LEU A 41 7.04 -23.02 3.82
N PHE A 42 7.03 -21.92 4.57
CA PHE A 42 8.14 -21.57 5.44
C PHE A 42 8.20 -22.72 6.44
N ARG A 43 8.85 -23.80 6.00
CA ARG A 43 9.39 -24.81 6.89
C ARG A 43 10.33 -23.97 7.73
N MET A 44 9.94 -23.69 8.98
CA MET A 44 10.93 -23.44 10.00
C MET A 44 11.93 -24.57 9.80
N GLN A 45 13.11 -24.22 9.29
CA GLN A 45 14.28 -24.97 9.66
C GLN A 45 14.36 -24.74 11.17
N SER A 46 13.62 -25.57 11.92
CA SER A 46 14.18 -26.14 13.12
C SER A 46 15.60 -26.45 12.70
N ALA A 47 16.56 -25.68 13.22
CA ALA A 47 17.89 -26.19 13.37
C ALA A 47 17.68 -27.46 14.20
N ALA A 48 17.45 -28.57 13.50
CA ALA A 48 17.58 -29.88 14.06
C ALA A 48 19.02 -29.86 14.52
N VAL A 49 19.20 -29.61 15.82
CA VAL A 49 20.42 -29.96 16.50
C VAL A 49 20.61 -31.41 16.11
N LEU A 50 21.56 -31.63 15.20
CA LEU A 50 22.06 -32.95 14.83
C LEU A 50 22.80 -33.47 16.06
N ALA A 51 22.06 -33.77 17.12
CA ALA A 51 22.49 -34.80 18.03
C ALA A 51 22.18 -36.10 17.30
N PRO A 52 23.18 -36.96 17.02
CA PRO A 52 22.90 -38.33 16.67
C PRO A 52 22.33 -38.96 17.94
N SER A 53 21.05 -38.75 18.22
CA SER A 53 20.30 -39.63 19.09
C SER A 53 20.24 -40.93 18.31
N ALA A 54 21.26 -41.78 18.51
CA ALA A 54 21.05 -43.20 18.45
C ALA A 54 19.76 -43.42 19.22
N ALA A 55 18.73 -43.93 18.55
CA ALA A 55 17.45 -44.22 19.18
C ALA A 55 17.73 -45.28 20.25
N VAL A 56 17.99 -44.82 21.47
CA VAL A 56 18.27 -45.66 22.62
C VAL A 56 17.01 -46.48 22.87
N GLY A 57 17.16 -47.79 22.94
CA GLY A 57 16.05 -48.70 23.19
C GLY A 57 15.40 -48.41 24.55
N VAL A 58 14.13 -48.76 24.71
CA VAL A 58 13.47 -48.65 26.01
C VAL A 58 14.19 -49.58 26.99
N GLY A 59 14.79 -49.00 28.05
CA GLY A 59 15.55 -49.72 29.07
C GLY A 59 17.07 -49.70 28.91
N GLU A 60 17.60 -49.08 27.85
CA GLU A 60 19.03 -48.90 27.62
C GLU A 60 19.56 -47.61 28.30
N ASP A 61 20.87 -47.55 28.52
CA ASP A 61 21.53 -46.37 29.08
C ASP A 61 21.47 -45.19 28.11
N LEU A 62 21.11 -44.02 28.65
CA LEU A 62 21.07 -42.78 27.89
C LEU A 62 22.48 -42.27 27.59
N PRO A 63 22.66 -41.43 26.55
CA PRO A 63 23.95 -40.80 26.26
C PRO A 63 24.50 -40.07 27.50
N HIS A 64 25.84 -40.06 27.63
CA HIS A 64 26.51 -39.43 28.79
C HIS A 64 26.17 -37.94 28.97
N ASP A 65 25.73 -37.26 27.91
CA ASP A 65 25.31 -35.87 27.86
C ASP A 65 23.79 -35.67 28.01
N TYR A 66 23.01 -36.71 28.29
CA TYR A 66 21.54 -36.59 28.48
C TYR A 66 21.15 -35.58 29.55
N GLY A 67 21.95 -35.47 30.62
CA GLY A 67 21.74 -34.48 31.69
C GLY A 67 21.90 -33.02 31.24
N GLU A 68 22.50 -32.78 30.08
CA GLU A 68 22.73 -31.45 29.49
C GLU A 68 21.65 -31.07 28.46
N VAL A 69 20.69 -31.97 28.18
CA VAL A 69 19.60 -31.72 27.25
C VAL A 69 18.47 -30.96 27.97
N PHE A 70 18.58 -29.64 27.97
CA PHE A 70 17.57 -28.76 28.55
C PHE A 70 16.48 -28.34 27.54
N PRO A 71 15.24 -28.07 27.99
CA PRO A 71 14.22 -27.43 27.16
C PRO A 71 14.75 -26.12 26.58
N GLN A 72 14.68 -25.98 25.26
CA GLN A 72 15.12 -24.76 24.59
C GLN A 72 13.98 -23.73 24.60
N PRO A 73 14.23 -22.49 25.03
CA PRO A 73 13.21 -21.45 24.98
C PRO A 73 12.85 -21.13 23.51
N ASP A 74 11.57 -21.13 23.19
CA ASP A 74 11.10 -20.67 21.87
C ASP A 74 11.25 -19.14 21.79
N PRO A 75 12.02 -18.59 20.83
CA PRO A 75 12.18 -17.14 20.67
C PRO A 75 10.86 -16.38 20.47
N SER A 76 9.80 -17.06 19.97
CA SER A 76 8.47 -16.45 19.79
C SER A 76 7.73 -16.22 21.11
N GLU A 77 8.07 -16.96 22.17
CA GLU A 77 7.51 -16.84 23.52
C GLU A 77 8.27 -15.80 24.39
N ARG A 78 9.22 -15.05 23.79
CA ARG A 78 10.01 -14.04 24.51
C ARG A 78 9.09 -12.98 25.14
N ARG A 79 9.18 -12.82 26.46
CA ARG A 79 8.51 -11.73 27.19
C ARG A 79 9.04 -10.37 26.72
N ARG A 80 8.13 -9.45 26.40
CA ARG A 80 8.44 -8.09 25.91
C ARG A 80 7.56 -7.05 26.58
N ALA A 81 8.06 -5.83 26.65
CA ALA A 81 7.32 -4.63 27.01
C ALA A 81 7.49 -3.57 25.90
N GLY A 82 6.55 -2.64 25.86
CA GLY A 82 6.51 -1.60 24.85
C GLY A 82 5.67 -0.40 25.26
N VAL A 83 5.71 0.64 24.42
CA VAL A 83 5.01 1.90 24.64
C VAL A 83 4.05 2.15 23.49
N VAL A 84 2.84 2.61 23.82
CA VAL A 84 1.88 3.14 22.85
C VAL A 84 2.10 4.64 22.73
N LEU A 85 2.50 5.09 21.55
CA LEU A 85 2.69 6.52 21.26
C LEU A 85 2.53 6.76 19.77
N HIS A 86 1.56 7.56 19.37
CA HIS A 86 1.35 7.86 17.94
C HIS A 86 2.32 8.97 17.47
N PRO A 87 2.87 8.92 16.23
CA PRO A 87 3.87 9.89 15.77
C PRO A 87 3.43 11.35 15.81
N THR A 88 2.13 11.62 15.66
CA THR A 88 1.59 12.99 15.76
C THR A 88 1.85 13.64 17.13
N SER A 89 2.09 12.82 18.17
CA SER A 89 2.33 13.27 19.54
C SER A 89 3.79 13.59 19.84
N PHE A 90 4.70 13.38 18.88
CA PHE A 90 6.06 13.84 19.04
C PHE A 90 6.11 15.37 19.13
N ARG A 91 7.13 15.87 19.82
CA ARG A 91 7.39 17.30 19.87
C ARG A 91 7.88 17.77 18.50
N GLY A 92 7.75 19.05 18.22
CA GLY A 92 8.31 19.62 17.01
C GLY A 92 7.88 21.07 16.81
N PRO A 93 8.56 21.82 15.91
CA PRO A 93 8.22 23.21 15.66
C PRO A 93 7.06 23.38 14.67
N HIS A 94 6.54 22.29 14.09
CA HIS A 94 5.69 22.33 12.89
C HIS A 94 4.19 22.08 13.19
N GLY A 95 3.80 22.16 14.46
CA GLY A 95 2.41 22.01 14.91
C GLY A 95 1.92 20.56 15.06
N ILE A 96 2.60 19.58 14.44
CA ILE A 96 2.34 18.16 14.56
C ILE A 96 3.68 17.40 14.66
N GLY A 97 3.70 16.29 15.40
CA GLY A 97 4.85 15.38 15.39
C GLY A 97 5.01 14.67 14.03
N ASP A 98 6.24 14.34 13.66
CA ASP A 98 6.60 13.84 12.34
C ASP A 98 7.56 12.62 12.38
N LEU A 99 7.92 12.10 11.21
CA LEU A 99 8.85 10.99 11.03
C LEU A 99 10.33 11.45 10.95
N GLY A 100 10.67 12.52 11.67
CA GLY A 100 11.99 13.15 11.71
C GLY A 100 12.81 12.79 12.95
N GLU A 101 13.57 13.77 13.45
CA GLU A 101 14.54 13.57 14.54
C GLU A 101 13.92 13.02 15.83
N GLU A 102 12.76 13.54 16.24
CA GLU A 102 12.12 13.12 17.49
C GLU A 102 11.65 11.66 17.44
N ALA A 103 11.32 11.12 16.26
CA ALA A 103 11.02 9.69 16.11
C ALA A 103 12.27 8.83 16.39
N PHE A 104 13.44 9.22 15.91
CA PHE A 104 14.70 8.51 16.18
C PHE A 104 15.09 8.63 17.67
N ARG A 105 14.93 9.81 18.27
CA ARG A 105 15.18 10.03 19.71
C ARG A 105 14.25 9.21 20.61
N PHE A 106 12.99 9.07 20.21
CA PHE A 106 12.04 8.21 20.91
C PHE A 106 12.46 6.74 20.84
N ILE A 107 12.90 6.26 19.68
CA ILE A 107 13.41 4.89 19.51
C ILE A 107 14.66 4.66 20.38
N ASP A 108 15.59 5.63 20.43
CA ASP A 108 16.76 5.57 21.31
C ASP A 108 16.34 5.45 22.78
N TRP A 109 15.42 6.29 23.24
CA TRP A 109 14.89 6.22 24.60
C TRP A 109 14.21 4.87 24.88
N LEU A 110 13.45 4.34 23.93
CA LEU A 110 12.72 3.08 24.08
C LEU A 110 13.68 1.89 24.20
N HIS A 111 14.78 1.92 23.43
CA HIS A 111 15.89 0.97 23.53
C HIS A 111 16.57 1.06 24.90
N ASP A 112 16.92 2.27 25.35
CA ASP A 112 17.61 2.50 26.62
C ASP A 112 16.74 2.11 27.83
N ALA A 113 15.42 2.23 27.70
CA ALA A 113 14.45 1.74 28.68
C ALA A 113 14.28 0.20 28.68
N GLY A 114 14.95 -0.52 27.77
CA GLY A 114 14.84 -1.99 27.64
C GLY A 114 13.52 -2.46 27.02
N CYS A 115 12.73 -1.56 26.45
CA CYS A 115 11.54 -1.91 25.70
C CYS A 115 11.92 -2.46 24.32
N SER A 116 11.06 -3.28 23.73
CA SER A 116 11.30 -3.88 22.40
C SER A 116 10.07 -3.88 21.50
N LEU A 117 9.06 -3.10 21.87
CA LEU A 117 7.85 -2.91 21.09
C LEU A 117 7.40 -1.44 21.14
N TRP A 118 7.06 -0.89 19.99
CA TRP A 118 6.42 0.41 19.86
C TRP A 118 5.10 0.23 19.14
N GLN A 119 3.99 0.62 19.77
CA GLN A 119 2.67 0.55 19.18
C GLN A 119 2.21 1.93 18.70
N VAL A 120 1.67 1.97 17.48
CA VAL A 120 1.06 3.16 16.87
C VAL A 120 -0.41 2.89 16.52
N LEU A 121 -1.20 3.96 16.51
CA LEU A 121 -2.53 3.96 15.88
C LEU A 121 -2.41 3.87 14.35
N PRO A 122 -3.51 3.69 13.59
CA PRO A 122 -3.47 3.66 12.13
C PRO A 122 -2.75 4.89 11.56
N LEU A 123 -1.90 4.68 10.56
CA LEU A 123 -1.10 5.76 9.94
C LEU A 123 -1.76 6.34 8.69
N VAL A 124 -3.04 6.03 8.48
CA VAL A 124 -3.82 6.45 7.32
C VAL A 124 -4.14 7.95 7.32
N PRO A 125 -4.42 8.57 6.16
CA PRO A 125 -4.88 9.96 6.12
C PRO A 125 -6.15 10.11 6.97
N PRO A 126 -6.14 10.92 8.04
CA PRO A 126 -7.21 10.92 9.02
C PRO A 126 -8.49 11.59 8.50
N GLY A 127 -9.57 11.45 9.26
CA GLY A 127 -10.86 12.10 8.96
C GLY A 127 -10.72 13.62 8.80
N ARG A 128 -11.39 14.17 7.78
CA ARG A 128 -11.46 15.62 7.49
C ARG A 128 -12.85 16.23 7.68
N LYS A 129 -13.88 15.40 7.88
CA LYS A 129 -15.26 15.86 8.07
C LYS A 129 -15.44 16.41 9.49
N ALA A 130 -16.35 17.38 9.61
CA ALA A 130 -16.73 17.93 10.91
C ALA A 130 -17.14 16.82 11.88
N ASN A 131 -16.62 16.88 13.12
CA ASN A 131 -16.76 15.88 14.19
C ASN A 131 -15.85 14.64 14.10
N GLU A 132 -15.03 14.49 13.06
CA GLU A 132 -14.10 13.37 12.88
C GLU A 132 -12.66 13.84 12.57
N GLU A 133 -12.40 15.14 12.73
CA GLU A 133 -11.15 15.80 12.40
C GLU A 133 -9.97 15.16 13.14
N GLY A 134 -9.00 14.66 12.38
CA GLY A 134 -7.79 14.07 12.93
C GLY A 134 -7.96 12.65 13.47
N SER A 135 -9.14 12.04 13.39
CA SER A 135 -9.36 10.64 13.78
C SER A 135 -8.60 9.69 12.85
N PRO A 136 -7.67 8.85 13.37
CA PRO A 136 -6.98 7.83 12.58
C PRO A 136 -7.89 6.65 12.17
N TYR A 137 -9.05 6.52 12.82
CA TYR A 137 -10.03 5.45 12.55
C TYR A 137 -11.11 5.87 11.54
N SER A 138 -11.14 7.15 11.17
CA SER A 138 -11.95 7.69 10.06
C SER A 138 -11.07 7.93 8.83
N GLY A 139 -10.22 6.96 8.51
CA GLY A 139 -9.26 7.07 7.41
C GLY A 139 -9.92 7.29 6.06
N GLN A 140 -9.35 8.16 5.23
CA GLN A 140 -9.82 8.39 3.85
C GLN A 140 -9.46 7.25 2.89
N ASP A 141 -8.47 6.44 3.27
CA ASP A 141 -7.96 5.31 2.51
C ASP A 141 -7.32 4.31 3.49
N ALA A 142 -7.40 3.01 3.24
CA ALA A 142 -6.87 1.99 4.16
C ALA A 142 -5.36 1.74 4.02
N ASN A 143 -4.74 2.15 2.90
CA ASN A 143 -3.37 1.82 2.54
C ASN A 143 -2.43 3.03 2.53
N CYS A 144 -2.92 4.20 2.14
CA CYS A 144 -2.13 5.43 2.11
C CYS A 144 -1.58 5.79 3.49
N GLY A 145 -0.48 6.53 3.50
CA GLY A 145 0.06 7.18 4.68
C GLY A 145 -0.45 8.61 4.85
N ASN A 146 -0.58 9.03 6.10
CA ASN A 146 -0.85 10.42 6.46
C ASN A 146 0.35 11.30 6.12
N THR A 147 0.21 12.09 5.05
CA THR A 147 1.27 12.97 4.55
C THR A 147 1.66 14.06 5.55
N LEU A 148 0.80 14.39 6.53
CA LEU A 148 1.14 15.34 7.60
C LEU A 148 2.24 14.84 8.54
N LEU A 149 2.55 13.54 8.53
CA LEU A 149 3.65 12.95 9.29
C LEU A 149 5.01 13.08 8.57
N ILE A 150 5.04 13.58 7.34
CA ILE A 150 6.29 13.78 6.59
C ILE A 150 7.09 14.90 7.25
N SER A 151 8.31 14.59 7.69
CA SER A 151 9.21 15.54 8.31
C SER A 151 9.82 16.48 7.26
N LEU A 152 9.65 17.79 7.48
CA LEU A 152 10.18 18.81 6.59
C LEU A 152 11.71 18.92 6.68
N ASP A 153 12.28 18.73 7.87
CA ASP A 153 13.74 18.70 8.07
C ASP A 153 14.40 17.57 7.27
N GLU A 154 13.73 16.42 7.13
CA GLU A 154 14.20 15.32 6.29
C GLU A 154 14.10 15.64 4.80
N LEU A 155 13.06 16.37 4.37
CA LEU A 155 12.96 16.87 2.99
C LEU A 155 14.06 17.89 2.67
N VAL A 156 14.51 18.68 3.65
CA VAL A 156 15.68 19.56 3.50
C VAL A 156 16.96 18.73 3.33
N LYS A 157 17.14 17.65 4.10
CA LYS A 157 18.30 16.74 3.94
C LYS A 157 18.32 16.02 2.60
N ASP A 158 17.15 15.66 2.08
CA ASP A 158 16.97 15.07 0.75
C ASP A 158 17.11 16.13 -0.39
N GLY A 159 17.27 17.42 -0.07
CA GLY A 159 17.46 18.50 -1.05
C GLY A 159 16.18 18.93 -1.77
N LEU A 160 15.02 18.47 -1.30
CA LEU A 160 13.71 18.83 -1.88
C LEU A 160 13.17 20.14 -1.32
N LEU A 161 13.61 20.55 -0.12
CA LEU A 161 13.32 21.85 0.49
C LEU A 161 14.61 22.56 0.89
N THR A 162 14.55 23.88 1.09
CA THR A 162 15.65 24.66 1.68
C THR A 162 15.28 25.14 3.08
N LYS A 163 16.28 25.43 3.92
CA LYS A 163 16.04 25.84 5.32
C LYS A 163 15.27 27.15 5.42
N GLU A 164 15.43 28.04 4.44
CA GLU A 164 14.78 29.34 4.37
C GLU A 164 13.28 29.26 4.05
N GLU A 165 12.80 28.06 3.68
CA GLU A 165 11.39 27.78 3.42
C GLU A 165 10.64 27.37 4.70
N LEU A 166 11.35 27.00 5.76
CA LEU A 166 10.78 26.64 7.06
C LEU A 166 10.63 27.89 7.96
N PRO A 167 9.50 28.12 8.67
CA PRO A 167 8.16 27.56 8.52
C PRO A 167 7.24 28.58 7.82
N LYS A 168 7.19 28.56 6.48
CA LYS A 168 6.20 29.36 5.73
C LYS A 168 4.86 28.62 5.70
N PRO A 169 3.72 29.34 5.67
CA PRO A 169 2.37 28.75 5.61
C PRO A 169 2.04 28.05 4.28
N ASP A 170 3.03 27.86 3.40
CA ASP A 170 2.86 27.23 2.09
C ASP A 170 2.69 25.70 2.23
N PRO A 171 2.05 25.02 1.27
CA PRO A 171 1.98 23.56 1.24
C PRO A 171 3.35 22.97 0.87
N LEU A 172 4.26 22.93 1.86
CA LEU A 172 5.67 22.57 1.66
C LEU A 172 5.85 21.11 1.19
N ILE A 173 4.98 20.20 1.62
CA ILE A 173 5.01 18.79 1.18
C ILE A 173 4.70 18.68 -0.32
N THR A 174 3.64 19.35 -0.78
CA THR A 174 3.27 19.40 -2.21
C THR A 174 4.40 20.01 -3.03
N LYS A 175 5.01 21.09 -2.55
CA LYS A 175 6.18 21.70 -3.22
C LYS A 175 7.39 20.76 -3.29
N ALA A 176 7.66 19.99 -2.25
CA ALA A 176 8.71 18.98 -2.25
C ALA A 176 8.41 17.85 -3.23
N ALA A 177 7.15 17.40 -3.30
CA ALA A 177 6.68 16.40 -4.25
C ALA A 177 6.81 16.89 -5.70
N GLU A 178 6.43 18.14 -6.00
CA GLU A 178 6.60 18.74 -7.33
C GLU A 178 8.08 18.80 -7.73
N ARG A 179 8.95 19.25 -6.83
CA ARG A 179 10.40 19.24 -7.05
C ARG A 179 10.91 17.83 -7.32
N LEU A 180 10.49 16.84 -6.55
CA LEU A 180 10.85 15.43 -6.75
C LEU A 180 10.41 14.94 -8.14
N ILE A 181 9.20 15.27 -8.58
CA ILE A 181 8.67 14.82 -9.89
C ILE A 181 9.50 15.40 -11.04
N THR A 182 9.93 16.65 -10.93
CA THR A 182 10.75 17.35 -11.94
C THR A 182 12.25 17.07 -11.81
N SER A 183 12.69 16.52 -10.68
CA SER A 183 14.09 16.23 -10.43
C SER A 183 14.61 15.08 -11.28
N GLU A 184 15.92 15.00 -11.40
CA GLU A 184 16.62 13.87 -11.98
C GLU A 184 17.52 13.24 -10.90
N GLY A 185 17.79 11.94 -11.04
CA GLY A 185 18.72 11.21 -10.16
C GLY A 185 18.06 10.12 -9.34
N GLU A 186 18.73 9.73 -8.26
CA GLU A 186 18.43 8.52 -7.49
C GLU A 186 17.02 8.55 -6.86
N LEU A 187 16.62 9.67 -6.25
CA LEU A 187 15.29 9.79 -5.64
C LEU A 187 14.17 9.68 -6.67
N LYS A 188 14.37 10.23 -7.87
CA LYS A 188 13.42 10.08 -8.97
C LYS A 188 13.33 8.63 -9.44
N SER A 189 14.45 7.91 -9.54
CA SER A 189 14.44 6.47 -9.85
C SER A 189 13.67 5.67 -8.81
N GLN A 190 13.91 5.94 -7.53
CA GLN A 190 13.20 5.28 -6.42
C GLN A 190 11.69 5.56 -6.44
N LEU A 191 11.27 6.77 -6.81
CA LEU A 191 9.86 7.11 -7.02
C LEU A 191 9.24 6.27 -8.15
N GLU A 192 9.92 6.16 -9.29
CA GLU A 192 9.40 5.36 -10.42
C GLU A 192 9.39 3.85 -10.09
N ASP A 193 10.36 3.35 -9.33
CA ASP A 193 10.38 1.97 -8.85
C ASP A 193 9.25 1.70 -7.85
N PHE A 194 9.02 2.61 -6.90
CA PHE A 194 7.89 2.55 -5.97
C PHE A 194 6.55 2.52 -6.71
N ARG A 195 6.38 3.38 -7.73
CA ARG A 195 5.15 3.43 -8.52
C ARG A 195 4.93 2.15 -9.34
N ARG A 196 6.00 1.53 -9.86
CA ARG A 196 5.92 0.32 -10.70
C ARG A 196 5.80 -0.98 -9.90
N ASP A 197 6.07 -0.95 -8.60
CA ASP A 197 5.95 -2.12 -7.73
C ASP A 197 4.50 -2.65 -7.78
N PRO A 198 4.27 -3.92 -8.15
CA PRO A 198 2.93 -4.51 -8.22
C PRO A 198 2.16 -4.45 -6.90
N ASP A 199 2.84 -4.60 -5.76
CA ASP A 199 2.21 -4.59 -4.44
C ASP A 199 1.76 -3.17 -4.08
N ILE A 200 2.51 -2.15 -4.52
CA ILE A 200 2.17 -0.74 -4.32
C ILE A 200 1.10 -0.27 -5.30
N SER A 201 1.30 -0.49 -6.59
CA SER A 201 0.39 -0.05 -7.66
C SER A 201 -1.01 -0.67 -7.54
N SER A 202 -1.14 -1.83 -6.88
CA SER A 202 -2.42 -2.50 -6.63
C SER A 202 -3.44 -1.67 -5.84
N TRP A 203 -2.99 -0.71 -5.02
CA TRP A 203 -3.84 0.21 -4.26
C TRP A 203 -3.55 1.67 -4.58
N LEU A 204 -2.29 2.02 -4.88
CA LEU A 204 -1.85 3.40 -5.01
C LEU A 204 -2.48 4.12 -6.20
N GLU A 205 -2.62 3.46 -7.35
CA GLU A 205 -3.24 4.06 -8.53
C GLU A 205 -4.72 4.35 -8.24
N ASP A 206 -5.47 3.37 -7.71
CA ASP A 206 -6.88 3.56 -7.35
C ASP A 206 -7.07 4.70 -6.34
N ALA A 207 -6.21 4.79 -5.31
CA ALA A 207 -6.21 5.88 -4.35
C ALA A 207 -5.95 7.25 -5.01
N ALA A 208 -4.99 7.34 -5.94
CA ALA A 208 -4.65 8.57 -6.63
C ALA A 208 -5.78 9.05 -7.56
N TYR A 209 -6.40 8.13 -8.32
CA TYR A 209 -7.56 8.46 -9.16
C TYR A 209 -8.76 8.87 -8.31
N PHE A 210 -9.04 8.13 -7.23
CA PHE A 210 -10.12 8.48 -6.30
C PHE A 210 -9.94 9.88 -5.75
N ALA A 211 -8.76 10.21 -5.22
CA ALA A 211 -8.46 11.53 -4.68
C ALA A 211 -8.55 12.64 -5.76
N ALA A 212 -8.13 12.35 -6.99
CA ALA A 212 -8.22 13.31 -8.10
C ALA A 212 -9.68 13.61 -8.48
N ILE A 213 -10.53 12.59 -8.54
CA ILE A 213 -11.97 12.73 -8.82
C ILE A 213 -12.64 13.48 -7.67
N ASP A 214 -12.38 13.07 -6.43
CA ASP A 214 -12.95 13.68 -5.23
C ASP A 214 -12.59 15.17 -5.11
N SER A 215 -11.35 15.55 -5.42
CA SER A 215 -10.93 16.97 -5.44
C SER A 215 -11.62 17.81 -6.50
N SER A 216 -12.21 17.17 -7.52
CA SER A 216 -12.79 17.83 -8.69
C SER A 216 -14.30 17.96 -8.60
N LEU A 217 -14.94 17.22 -7.69
CA LEU A 217 -16.38 17.15 -7.54
C LEU A 217 -16.77 17.58 -6.14
N ASP A 218 -17.70 18.52 -6.04
CA ASP A 218 -18.32 18.89 -4.76
C ASP A 218 -19.47 17.93 -4.46
N ALA A 219 -19.12 16.70 -4.07
CA ALA A 219 -20.05 15.62 -3.76
C ALA A 219 -19.77 15.07 -2.35
N PHE A 220 -20.81 14.61 -1.65
CA PHE A 220 -20.65 14.09 -0.29
C PHE A 220 -19.98 12.70 -0.28
N SER A 221 -20.23 11.92 -1.33
CA SER A 221 -19.64 10.60 -1.54
C SER A 221 -19.51 10.22 -3.02
N TRP A 222 -18.70 9.20 -3.32
CA TRP A 222 -18.54 8.67 -4.68
C TRP A 222 -19.83 8.10 -5.27
N TYR A 223 -20.82 7.77 -4.43
CA TYR A 223 -22.12 7.29 -4.90
C TYR A 223 -22.89 8.33 -5.71
N GLU A 224 -22.61 9.61 -5.46
CA GLU A 224 -23.23 10.76 -6.12
C GLU A 224 -22.46 11.20 -7.38
N TRP A 225 -21.29 10.59 -7.63
CA TRP A 225 -20.51 10.91 -8.83
C TRP A 225 -21.28 10.52 -10.11
N PRO A 226 -21.01 11.20 -11.24
CA PRO A 226 -21.53 10.81 -12.53
C PRO A 226 -21.27 9.32 -12.81
N GLU A 227 -22.24 8.63 -13.40
CA GLU A 227 -22.19 7.18 -13.68
C GLU A 227 -20.85 6.73 -14.27
N PRO A 228 -20.24 7.41 -15.28
CA PRO A 228 -18.97 6.94 -15.81
C PRO A 228 -17.80 6.93 -14.81
N LEU A 229 -17.82 7.81 -13.81
CA LEU A 229 -16.79 7.89 -12.76
C LEU A 229 -17.13 6.98 -11.57
N LYS A 230 -18.40 6.95 -11.19
CA LYS A 230 -18.94 6.03 -10.18
C LYS A 230 -18.69 4.57 -10.55
N ASP A 231 -18.94 4.23 -11.81
CA ASP A 231 -18.82 2.88 -12.35
C ASP A 231 -17.47 2.56 -13.00
N ARG A 232 -16.50 3.49 -12.93
CA ARG A 232 -15.11 3.30 -13.37
C ARG A 232 -15.02 2.91 -14.85
N HIS A 233 -15.77 3.61 -15.70
CA HIS A 233 -15.66 3.44 -17.15
C HIS A 233 -14.25 3.83 -17.60
N LEU A 234 -13.59 2.94 -18.35
CA LEU A 234 -12.19 3.11 -18.75
C LEU A 234 -11.92 4.45 -19.47
N ALA A 235 -12.82 4.87 -20.35
CA ALA A 235 -12.69 6.15 -21.05
C ALA A 235 -12.74 7.34 -20.09
N ALA A 236 -13.65 7.33 -19.11
CA ALA A 236 -13.76 8.40 -18.13
C ALA A 236 -12.53 8.47 -17.21
N LEU A 237 -11.95 7.33 -16.85
CA LEU A 237 -10.69 7.30 -16.08
C LEU A 237 -9.52 7.83 -16.91
N GLN A 238 -9.45 7.52 -18.21
CA GLN A 238 -8.43 8.10 -19.09
C GLN A 238 -8.57 9.63 -19.18
N ASP A 239 -9.79 10.15 -19.30
CA ASP A 239 -10.05 11.59 -19.31
C ASP A 239 -9.63 12.27 -17.99
N ILE A 240 -9.86 11.59 -16.85
CA ILE A 240 -9.37 12.06 -15.54
C ILE A 240 -7.85 12.06 -15.50
N TYR A 241 -7.20 11.00 -15.98
CA TYR A 241 -5.73 10.96 -16.03
C TYR A 241 -5.17 12.14 -16.82
N HIS A 242 -5.72 12.41 -18.01
CA HIS A 242 -5.27 13.52 -18.84
C HIS A 242 -5.56 14.90 -18.23
N SER A 243 -6.72 15.09 -17.61
CA SER A 243 -7.11 16.37 -17.02
C SER A 243 -6.49 16.65 -15.64
N LYS A 244 -6.11 15.60 -14.90
CA LYS A 244 -5.58 15.67 -13.53
C LYS A 244 -4.20 15.01 -13.38
N GLU A 245 -3.44 14.90 -14.47
CA GLU A 245 -2.14 14.22 -14.48
C GLU A 245 -1.18 14.76 -13.40
N HIS A 246 -1.09 16.09 -13.29
CA HIS A 246 -0.25 16.74 -12.28
C HIS A 246 -0.66 16.35 -10.85
N PHE A 247 -1.95 16.38 -10.55
CA PHE A 247 -2.47 16.02 -9.23
C PHE A 247 -2.14 14.57 -8.88
N ILE A 248 -2.38 13.63 -9.82
CA ILE A 248 -2.11 12.20 -9.62
C ILE A 248 -0.61 11.97 -9.38
N LYS A 249 0.27 12.61 -10.16
CA LYS A 249 1.72 12.51 -9.99
C LYS A 249 2.16 13.05 -8.63
N VAL A 250 1.63 14.20 -8.21
CA VAL A 250 1.91 14.80 -6.89
C VAL A 250 1.45 13.89 -5.77
N PHE A 251 0.21 13.39 -5.82
CA PHE A 251 -0.33 12.45 -4.83
C PHE A 251 0.58 11.22 -4.66
N ILE A 252 1.00 10.60 -5.77
CA ILE A 252 1.90 9.44 -5.76
C ILE A 252 3.27 9.80 -5.15
N ALA A 253 3.82 10.97 -5.49
CA ALA A 253 5.08 11.44 -4.94
C ALA A 253 4.99 11.72 -3.43
N GLU A 254 3.89 12.27 -2.93
CA GLU A 254 3.68 12.45 -1.49
C GLU A 254 3.61 11.11 -0.75
N GLN A 255 2.94 10.09 -1.32
CA GLN A 255 2.91 8.75 -0.76
C GLN A 255 4.28 8.07 -0.77
N PHE A 256 5.09 8.28 -1.82
CA PHE A 256 6.47 7.84 -1.86
C PHE A 256 7.31 8.48 -0.74
N LEU A 257 7.19 9.80 -0.53
CA LEU A 257 7.92 10.51 0.52
C LEU A 257 7.55 9.98 1.91
N PHE A 258 6.26 9.74 2.16
CA PHE A 258 5.81 9.08 3.39
C PHE A 258 6.44 7.69 3.55
N GLN A 259 6.31 6.83 2.53
CA GLN A 259 6.85 5.47 2.57
C GLN A 259 8.36 5.47 2.85
N ARG A 260 9.10 6.34 2.17
CA ARG A 260 10.55 6.46 2.34
C ARG A 260 10.92 6.82 3.78
N GLN A 261 10.29 7.83 4.37
CA GLN A 261 10.56 8.23 5.74
C GLN A 261 10.13 7.16 6.75
N TRP A 262 8.95 6.56 6.56
CA TRP A 262 8.46 5.48 7.42
C TRP A 262 9.38 4.25 7.40
N GLN A 263 9.85 3.82 6.23
CA GLN A 263 10.79 2.70 6.11
C GLN A 263 12.12 3.00 6.82
N ARG A 264 12.59 4.25 6.80
CA ARG A 264 13.80 4.64 7.53
C ARG A 264 13.60 4.56 9.04
N VAL A 265 12.46 5.04 9.56
CA VAL A 265 12.10 4.89 10.98
C VAL A 265 12.00 3.42 11.37
N ARG A 266 11.31 2.60 10.57
CA ARG A 266 11.18 1.15 10.80
C ARG A 266 12.53 0.45 10.81
N LYS A 267 13.41 0.75 9.84
CA LYS A 267 14.76 0.18 9.77
C LYS A 267 15.58 0.55 11.00
N TYR A 268 15.48 1.81 11.46
CA TYR A 268 16.17 2.25 12.66
C TYR A 268 15.65 1.54 13.93
N ALA A 269 14.32 1.41 14.07
CA ALA A 269 13.72 0.64 15.16
C ALA A 269 14.22 -0.81 15.15
N GLN A 270 14.27 -1.46 13.98
CA GLN A 270 14.77 -2.82 13.85
C GLN A 270 16.26 -2.94 14.23
N MET A 271 17.10 -1.98 13.84
CA MET A 271 18.51 -1.92 14.25
C MET A 271 18.67 -1.83 15.78
N LYS A 272 17.70 -1.23 16.47
CA LYS A 272 17.63 -1.11 17.93
C LYS A 272 16.85 -2.25 18.60
N GLY A 273 16.49 -3.31 17.85
CA GLY A 273 15.75 -4.46 18.41
C GLY A 273 14.30 -4.14 18.79
N ILE A 274 13.73 -3.07 18.25
CA ILE A 274 12.36 -2.62 18.51
C ILE A 274 11.45 -3.06 17.36
N SER A 275 10.42 -3.82 17.69
CA SER A 275 9.32 -4.15 16.77
C SER A 275 8.29 -3.03 16.76
N ILE A 276 7.76 -2.67 15.60
CA ILE A 276 6.64 -1.73 15.50
C ILE A 276 5.34 -2.53 15.31
N MET A 277 4.36 -2.28 16.17
CA MET A 277 3.02 -2.82 16.09
C MET A 277 2.10 -1.74 15.53
N GLY A 278 1.61 -1.97 14.32
CA GLY A 278 0.55 -1.14 13.74
C GLY A 278 -0.82 -1.50 14.32
N ASP A 279 -1.82 -0.77 13.85
CA ASP A 279 -3.23 -1.00 14.15
C ASP A 279 -4.01 -0.94 12.83
N MET A 280 -4.93 -1.88 12.64
CA MET A 280 -5.71 -2.04 11.41
C MET A 280 -7.18 -2.24 11.79
N PRO A 281 -8.03 -1.24 11.55
CA PRO A 281 -9.47 -1.38 11.74
C PRO A 281 -10.02 -2.51 10.87
N ILE A 282 -11.00 -3.26 11.38
CA ILE A 282 -11.62 -4.37 10.63
C ILE A 282 -12.41 -3.86 9.42
N TYR A 283 -12.99 -2.66 9.52
CA TYR A 283 -13.79 -2.04 8.47
C TYR A 283 -13.10 -0.81 7.90
N VAL A 284 -13.41 -0.52 6.64
CA VAL A 284 -12.95 0.66 5.90
C VAL A 284 -14.11 1.64 5.68
N GLY A 285 -13.79 2.91 5.44
CA GLY A 285 -14.79 3.94 5.18
C GLY A 285 -15.56 3.70 3.87
N TYR A 286 -16.84 4.08 3.82
CA TYR A 286 -17.63 3.97 2.60
C TYR A 286 -17.11 4.88 1.48
N HIS A 287 -16.74 6.11 1.82
CA HIS A 287 -16.18 7.07 0.88
C HIS A 287 -14.66 6.96 0.81
N SER A 288 -14.17 5.84 0.29
CA SER A 288 -12.75 5.58 0.07
C SER A 288 -12.50 4.86 -1.26
N ALA A 289 -11.24 4.89 -1.70
CA ALA A 289 -10.82 4.13 -2.88
C ALA A 289 -11.02 2.63 -2.70
N ASP A 290 -10.83 2.12 -1.47
CA ASP A 290 -11.01 0.71 -1.12
C ASP A 290 -12.38 0.20 -1.56
N VAL A 291 -13.44 0.94 -1.21
CA VAL A 291 -14.82 0.61 -1.53
C VAL A 291 -15.15 0.89 -2.99
N TRP A 292 -14.80 2.07 -3.49
CA TRP A 292 -15.13 2.49 -4.85
C TRP A 292 -14.50 1.60 -5.93
N ALA A 293 -13.23 1.22 -5.76
CA ALA A 293 -12.52 0.36 -6.71
C ALA A 293 -12.88 -1.12 -6.56
N ASN A 294 -13.34 -1.57 -5.39
CA ASN A 294 -13.51 -2.99 -5.08
C ASN A 294 -14.95 -3.37 -4.73
N ARG A 295 -15.92 -2.81 -5.46
CA ARG A 295 -17.34 -2.92 -5.11
C ARG A 295 -17.87 -4.35 -4.93
N LYS A 296 -17.32 -5.32 -5.65
CA LYS A 296 -17.70 -6.75 -5.53
C LYS A 296 -17.36 -7.39 -4.18
N HIS A 297 -16.57 -6.74 -3.33
CA HIS A 297 -16.09 -7.28 -2.05
C HIS A 297 -16.92 -6.86 -0.84
N PHE A 298 -17.91 -5.99 -1.01
CA PHE A 298 -18.79 -5.58 0.07
C PHE A 298 -20.25 -5.79 -0.30
N CYS A 299 -21.08 -5.87 0.73
CA CYS A 299 -22.53 -5.88 0.61
C CYS A 299 -23.03 -4.43 0.66
N TRP A 300 -23.77 -4.02 -0.35
CA TRP A 300 -24.44 -2.72 -0.46
C TRP A 300 -25.95 -2.94 -0.53
#